data_AF-A0A537C6Z7-F1
#
_entry.id   AF-A0A537C6Z7-F1
#
_cell.length_a   1.000
_cell.length_b   1.000
_cell.length_c   1.000
_cell.angle_alpha   90.00
_cell.angle_beta   90.00
_cell.angle_gamma   90.00
#
_symmetry.space_group_name_H-M   'P 1'
#
loop_
_entity.id
_entity.type
_entity.pdbx_description
1 polymer ?
#
loop_
_entity_poly.entity_id
_entity_poly.type
_entity_poly.pdbx_seq_one_letter_code
_entity_poly.pdbx_strand_id
1 'polypeptide(L)'
;MMTITTTAAEMIREWLRRSPMAHPVVCLTQMCRSPTEVEQAIKRGATRKEVREIALKALPAQRWYLYPCIYRRSHFLWIFTTTIAGFRFASPIAHPGGARLAMKRGTLDVAERGLVLKDADGTVVLPEPATSAL
;
A
#
# COMPACT_ATOMS: atom_id res chain seq x y z
N MET A 1 -0.98 -18.68 -5.78
CA MET A 1 -0.45 -17.71 -4.81
C MET A 1 -0.02 -16.47 -5.59
N MET A 2 -0.09 -15.26 -5.04
CA MET A 2 0.40 -14.06 -5.76
C MET A 2 1.86 -14.22 -6.19
N THR A 3 2.17 -13.76 -7.39
CA THR A 3 3.53 -13.64 -7.91
C THR A 3 4.10 -12.27 -7.54
N ILE A 4 5.38 -12.21 -7.18
CA ILE A 4 6.09 -10.96 -6.90
C ILE A 4 7.18 -10.81 -7.96
N THR A 5 7.16 -9.72 -8.72
CA THR A 5 8.22 -9.47 -9.71
C THR A 5 9.56 -9.25 -9.01
N THR A 6 10.67 -9.53 -9.69
CA THR A 6 12.02 -9.37 -9.13
C THR A 6 12.23 -7.95 -8.59
N THR A 7 11.84 -6.94 -9.36
CA THR A 7 11.96 -5.53 -8.98
C THR A 7 11.10 -5.18 -7.75
N ALA A 8 9.88 -5.74 -7.66
CA ALA A 8 9.02 -5.55 -6.49
C ALA A 8 9.64 -6.22 -5.24
N ALA A 9 10.21 -7.42 -5.39
CA ALA A 9 10.90 -8.11 -4.32
C ALA A 9 12.14 -7.34 -3.83
N GLU A 10 12.92 -6.74 -4.74
CA GLU A 10 14.07 -5.91 -4.41
C GLU A 10 13.66 -4.65 -3.64
N MET A 11 12.59 -3.98 -4.08
CA MET A 11 12.02 -2.84 -3.35
C MET A 11 11.64 -3.25 -1.92
N ILE A 12 10.90 -4.35 -1.74
CA ILE A 12 10.52 -4.83 -0.40
C ILE A 12 11.75 -5.17 0.44
N ARG A 13 12.78 -5.83 -0.14
CA ARG A 13 14.03 -6.13 0.58
C ARG A 13 14.77 -4.88 1.03
N GLU A 14 14.75 -3.81 0.25
CA GLU A 14 15.33 -2.52 0.63
C GLU A 14 14.62 -1.94 1.86
N TRP A 15 13.29 -1.94 1.87
CA TRP A 15 12.50 -1.52 3.03
C TRP A 15 12.78 -2.38 4.27
N LEU A 16 12.90 -3.70 4.09
CA LEU A 16 13.22 -4.63 5.18
C LEU A 16 14.63 -4.43 5.72
N ARG A 17 15.63 -4.17 4.87
CA ARG A 17 17.01 -3.88 5.29
C ARG A 17 17.11 -2.66 6.20
N ARG A 18 16.23 -1.69 6.02
CA ARG A 18 16.15 -0.46 6.85
C ARG A 18 15.39 -0.68 8.15
N SER A 19 14.76 -1.85 8.35
CA SER A 19 13.93 -2.14 9.52
C SER A 19 14.71 -3.00 10.53
N PRO A 20 14.86 -2.58 11.79
CA PRO A 20 15.53 -3.38 12.83
C PRO A 20 14.64 -4.51 13.39
N MET A 21 13.53 -4.84 12.73
CA MET A 21 12.52 -5.75 13.28
C MET A 21 12.90 -7.22 13.07
N ALA A 22 12.94 -7.98 14.18
CA ALA A 22 12.96 -9.43 14.13
C ALA A 22 11.61 -9.96 13.59
N HIS A 23 11.67 -10.83 12.57
CA HIS A 23 10.51 -11.44 11.92
C HIS A 23 9.50 -10.43 11.35
N PRO A 24 9.89 -9.64 10.35
CA PRO A 24 9.05 -8.59 9.79
C PRO A 24 7.83 -9.16 9.07
N VAL A 25 6.69 -8.47 9.21
CA VAL A 25 5.48 -8.69 8.42
C VAL A 25 5.26 -7.48 7.51
N VAL A 26 5.10 -7.73 6.22
CA VAL A 26 4.82 -6.72 5.19
C VAL A 26 3.31 -6.51 5.08
N CYS A 27 2.86 -5.28 5.26
CA CYS A 27 1.50 -4.86 4.94
C CYS A 27 1.56 -3.89 3.75
N LEU A 28 0.74 -4.12 2.73
CA LEU A 28 0.68 -3.22 1.57
C LEU A 28 -0.34 -2.12 1.85
N THR A 29 0.13 -0.90 2.05
CA THR A 29 -0.74 0.25 2.36
C THR A 29 -0.84 1.18 1.17
N GLN A 30 -2.05 1.65 0.88
CA GLN A 30 -2.31 2.64 -0.16
C GLN A 30 -1.90 4.02 0.33
N MET A 31 -0.97 4.66 -0.36
CA MET A 31 -0.52 6.01 -0.06
C MET A 31 -0.38 6.82 -1.35
N CYS A 32 -0.60 8.13 -1.24
CA CYS A 32 -0.25 9.09 -2.27
C CYS A 32 0.66 10.16 -1.68
N ARG A 33 1.30 10.95 -2.53
CA ARG A 33 2.02 12.15 -2.08
C ARG A 33 0.99 13.16 -1.58
N SER A 34 1.35 13.90 -0.53
CA SER A 34 0.55 15.05 -0.09
C SER A 34 0.32 16.01 -1.27
N PRO A 35 -0.94 16.39 -1.55
CA PRO A 35 -1.22 17.42 -2.55
C PRO A 35 -0.52 18.74 -2.19
N THR A 36 -0.05 19.48 -3.19
CA THR A 36 0.67 20.74 -3.01
C THR A 36 -0.14 21.75 -2.19
N GLU A 37 -1.46 21.79 -2.40
CA GLU A 37 -2.39 22.68 -1.71
C GLU A 37 -2.47 22.36 -0.22
N VAL A 38 -2.39 21.07 0.13
CA VAL A 38 -2.33 20.60 1.53
C VAL A 38 -0.99 20.99 2.15
N GLU A 39 0.13 20.79 1.45
CA GLU A 39 1.46 21.19 1.92
C GLU A 39 1.53 22.71 2.18
N GLN A 40 0.98 23.52 1.27
CA GLN A 40 0.92 24.98 1.40
C GLN A 40 0.03 25.43 2.56
N ALA A 41 -1.13 24.78 2.75
CA ALA A 41 -2.02 25.07 3.87
C ALA A 41 -1.34 24.81 5.23
N ILE A 42 -0.59 23.71 5.35
CA ILE A 42 0.18 23.41 6.56
C ILE A 42 1.26 24.47 6.79
N LYS A 43 2.03 24.83 5.75
CA LYS A 43 3.11 25.82 5.85
C LYS A 43 2.62 27.20 6.31
N ARG A 44 1.41 27.61 5.94
CA ARG A 44 0.80 28.87 6.39
C ARG A 44 0.14 28.80 7.77
N GLY A 45 0.18 27.65 8.45
CA GLY A 45 -0.46 27.47 9.76
C GLY A 45 -2.00 27.37 9.69
N ALA A 46 -2.56 26.85 8.59
CA ALA A 46 -4.00 26.67 8.45
C ALA A 46 -4.57 25.76 9.56
N THR A 47 -5.85 25.96 9.88
CA THR A 47 -6.52 25.14 10.89
C THR A 47 -6.66 23.68 10.43
N ARG A 48 -6.75 22.75 11.38
CA ARG A 48 -6.97 21.32 11.06
C ARG A 48 -8.23 21.09 10.21
N LYS A 49 -9.30 21.87 10.44
CA LYS A 49 -10.55 21.78 9.67
C LYS A 49 -10.32 22.18 8.21
N GLU A 50 -9.63 23.29 7.99
CA GLU A 50 -9.32 23.80 6.66
C GLU A 50 -8.40 22.85 5.88
N VAL A 51 -7.33 22.36 6.52
CA VAL A 51 -6.44 21.36 5.90
C VAL A 51 -7.22 20.11 5.50
N ARG A 52 -8.18 19.66 6.33
CA ARG A 52 -9.05 18.53 6.02
C ARG A 52 -9.94 18.80 4.80
N GLU A 53 -10.55 19.98 4.70
CA GLU A 53 -11.42 20.34 3.56
C GLU A 53 -10.63 20.40 2.24
N ILE A 54 -9.41 20.95 2.28
CA ILE A 54 -8.50 20.96 1.11
C ILE A 54 -8.13 19.53 0.72
N ALA A 55 -7.75 18.71 1.69
CA ALA A 55 -7.38 17.31 1.44
C ALA A 55 -8.53 16.51 0.83
N LEU A 56 -9.76 16.67 1.32
CA LEU A 56 -10.93 15.97 0.78
C LEU A 56 -11.20 16.30 -0.69
N LYS A 57 -10.86 17.52 -1.13
CA LYS A 57 -11.00 17.94 -2.54
C LYS A 57 -9.83 17.49 -3.41
N ALA A 58 -8.61 17.51 -2.88
CA ALA A 58 -7.39 17.30 -3.67
C ALA A 58 -6.95 15.82 -3.75
N LEU A 59 -7.19 15.02 -2.71
CA LEU A 59 -6.78 13.61 -2.65
C LEU A 59 -7.41 12.71 -3.72
N PRO A 60 -8.68 12.90 -4.13
CA PRO A 60 -9.29 12.08 -5.18
C PRO A 60 -8.56 12.13 -6.53
N ALA A 61 -7.92 13.26 -6.85
CA ALA A 61 -7.17 13.44 -8.09
C ALA A 61 -5.72 12.94 -8.01
N GLN A 62 -5.23 12.55 -6.84
CA GLN A 62 -3.86 12.07 -6.69
C GLN A 62 -3.69 10.66 -7.22
N ARG A 63 -2.48 10.39 -7.73
CA ARG A 63 -2.08 9.02 -8.06
C ARG A 63 -1.65 8.29 -6.80
N TRP A 64 -2.34 7.20 -6.50
CA TRP A 64 -2.04 6.32 -5.38
C TRP A 64 -1.05 5.24 -5.78
N TYR A 65 -0.33 4.71 -4.79
CA TYR A 65 0.57 3.57 -4.91
C TYR A 65 0.45 2.70 -3.66
N LEU A 66 0.86 1.43 -3.77
CA LEU A 66 1.09 0.59 -2.61
C LEU A 66 2.51 0.79 -2.08
N TYR A 67 2.65 0.93 -0.78
CA TYR A 67 3.94 0.96 -0.09
C TYR A 67 4.01 -0.16 0.96
N PRO A 68 5.18 -0.83 1.11
CA PRO A 68 5.36 -1.83 2.13
C PRO A 68 5.52 -1.16 3.51
N CYS A 69 4.51 -1.32 4.37
CA CYS A 69 4.60 -0.98 5.78
C CYS A 69 5.07 -2.20 6.57
N ILE A 70 6.17 -2.04 7.32
CA ILE A 70 6.80 -3.13 8.05
C ILE A 70 6.33 -3.11 9.50
N TYR A 71 5.76 -4.23 9.93
CA TYR A 71 5.24 -4.40 11.28
C TYR A 71 5.91 -5.59 11.98
N ARG A 72 5.90 -5.55 13.31
CA ARG A 72 6.32 -6.70 14.13
C ARG A 72 5.32 -7.83 13.97
N ARG A 73 5.82 -9.07 13.97
CA ARG A 73 4.97 -10.26 13.90
C ARG A 73 3.91 -10.29 15.00
N SER A 74 4.21 -9.84 16.22
CA SER A 74 3.27 -9.83 17.35
C SER A 74 2.00 -9.03 17.12
N HIS A 75 1.93 -8.16 16.10
CA HIS A 75 0.73 -7.37 15.77
C HIS A 75 -0.36 -8.18 15.04
N PHE A 76 -0.06 -9.40 14.59
CA PHE A 76 -0.99 -10.21 13.78
C PHE A 76 -1.25 -11.56 14.43
N LEU A 77 -2.44 -12.14 14.21
CA LEU A 77 -2.64 -13.57 14.46
C LEU A 77 -2.03 -14.38 13.30
N TRP A 78 -1.58 -15.61 13.58
CA TRP A 78 -0.90 -16.47 12.57
C TRP A 78 -1.77 -16.74 11.34
N ILE A 79 -3.06 -16.98 11.56
CA ILE A 79 -4.08 -17.17 10.52
C ILE A 79 -4.24 -15.96 9.59
N PHE A 80 -3.75 -14.79 10.01
CA PHE A 80 -3.80 -13.55 9.25
C PHE A 80 -2.44 -13.21 8.63
N THR A 81 -1.55 -14.18 8.42
CA THR A 81 -0.31 -13.95 7.67
C THR A 81 -0.03 -15.09 6.71
N THR A 82 0.54 -14.77 5.55
CA THR A 82 0.91 -15.75 4.52
C THR A 82 2.31 -15.46 4.02
N THR A 83 3.12 -16.50 3.81
CA THR A 83 4.45 -16.34 3.22
C THR A 83 4.37 -16.41 1.70
N ILE A 84 4.88 -15.38 1.01
CA ILE A 84 4.89 -15.26 -0.45
C ILE A 84 6.28 -14.83 -0.89
N ALA A 85 6.92 -15.62 -1.76
CA ALA A 85 8.30 -15.41 -2.24
C ALA A 85 9.32 -15.08 -1.12
N GLY A 86 9.18 -15.74 0.04
CA GLY A 86 10.06 -15.54 1.20
C GLY A 86 9.69 -14.38 2.13
N PHE A 87 8.70 -13.55 1.76
CA PHE A 87 8.20 -12.47 2.61
C PHE A 87 6.92 -12.90 3.33
N ARG A 88 6.79 -12.55 4.61
CA ARG A 88 5.54 -12.76 5.36
C ARG A 88 4.64 -11.54 5.17
N PHE A 89 3.52 -11.70 4.50
CA PHE A 89 2.53 -10.64 4.32
C PHE A 89 1.41 -10.73 5.35
N ALA A 90 0.92 -9.57 5.79
CA ALA A 90 -0.35 -9.47 6.51
C ALA A 90 -1.51 -9.85 5.59
N SER A 91 -2.50 -10.54 6.14
CA SER A 91 -3.65 -11.05 5.40
C SER A 91 -4.58 -9.91 4.99
N PRO A 92 -5.10 -9.92 3.76
CA PRO A 92 -5.90 -8.84 3.21
C PRO A 92 -7.35 -8.79 3.72
N ILE A 93 -7.64 -9.24 4.94
CA ILE A 93 -9.03 -9.21 5.44
C ILE A 93 -9.54 -7.77 5.53
N ALA A 94 -8.66 -6.78 5.67
CA ALA A 94 -9.02 -5.37 5.58
C ALA A 94 -9.12 -4.82 4.14
N HIS A 95 -8.73 -5.59 3.11
CA HIS A 95 -8.79 -5.14 1.72
C HIS A 95 -10.09 -5.58 1.03
N PRO A 96 -10.54 -4.85 -0.01
CA PRO A 96 -11.73 -5.21 -0.79
C PRO A 96 -11.59 -6.55 -1.52
N GLY A 97 -12.73 -7.10 -1.96
CA GLY A 97 -12.81 -8.45 -2.53
C GLY A 97 -11.86 -8.71 -3.70
N GLY A 98 -11.72 -7.75 -4.61
CA GLY A 98 -10.80 -7.85 -5.77
C GLY A 98 -9.33 -7.95 -5.36
N ALA A 99 -8.90 -7.15 -4.38
CA ALA A 99 -7.56 -7.21 -3.82
C ALA A 99 -7.26 -8.56 -3.14
N ARG A 100 -8.23 -9.12 -2.41
CA ARG A 100 -8.09 -10.45 -1.80
C ARG A 100 -7.88 -11.53 -2.84
N LEU A 101 -8.56 -11.45 -3.98
CA LEU A 101 -8.41 -12.40 -5.09
C LEU A 101 -7.05 -12.26 -5.76
N ALA A 102 -6.61 -11.03 -6.05
CA ALA A 102 -5.30 -10.78 -6.65
C ALA A 102 -4.15 -11.16 -5.70
N MET A 103 -4.29 -11.05 -4.39
CA MET A 103 -3.27 -11.60 -3.46
C MET A 103 -3.20 -13.14 -3.48
N LYS A 104 -4.20 -13.83 -4.04
CA LYS A 104 -4.15 -15.29 -4.23
C LYS A 104 -3.60 -15.71 -5.58
N ARG A 105 -3.79 -14.90 -6.65
CA ARG A 105 -3.53 -15.32 -8.04
C ARG A 105 -2.90 -14.27 -8.96
N GLY A 106 -2.81 -13.03 -8.49
CA GLY A 106 -2.33 -11.88 -9.25
C GLY A 106 -0.83 -11.66 -9.11
N THR A 107 -0.40 -10.47 -9.52
CA THR A 107 1.02 -10.07 -9.56
C THR A 107 1.24 -8.77 -8.81
N LEU A 108 2.15 -8.77 -7.83
CA LEU A 108 2.68 -7.56 -7.23
C LEU A 108 3.88 -7.08 -8.04
N ASP A 109 3.79 -5.85 -8.52
CA ASP A 109 4.77 -5.27 -9.44
C ASP A 109 5.12 -3.83 -9.07
N VAL A 110 6.21 -3.33 -9.64
CA VAL A 110 6.63 -1.94 -9.47
C VAL A 110 5.87 -1.04 -10.45
N ALA A 111 5.44 0.11 -9.94
CA ALA A 111 5.02 1.27 -10.72
C ALA A 111 6.00 2.42 -10.47
N GLU A 112 5.80 3.56 -11.14
CA GLU A 112 6.71 4.72 -11.13
C GLU A 112 7.38 5.02 -9.77
N ARG A 113 6.61 5.01 -8.68
CA ARG A 113 7.11 5.41 -7.34
C ARG A 113 6.86 4.39 -6.23
N GLY A 114 6.16 3.30 -6.52
CA GLY A 114 5.72 2.34 -5.51
C GLY A 114 5.29 1.04 -6.16
N LEU A 115 4.40 0.31 -5.49
CA LEU A 115 3.92 -0.98 -5.96
C LEU A 115 2.48 -0.89 -6.46
N VAL A 116 2.11 -1.83 -7.33
CA VAL A 116 0.74 -2.08 -7.78
C VAL A 116 0.46 -3.56 -7.69
N LEU A 117 -0.78 -3.92 -7.32
CA LEU A 117 -1.27 -5.29 -7.37
C LEU A 117 -2.14 -5.42 -8.61
N LYS A 118 -1.74 -6.31 -9.50
CA LYS A 118 -2.48 -6.67 -10.70
C LYS A 118 -3.22 -7.99 -10.47
N ASP A 119 -4.39 -8.15 -11.05
CA ASP A 119 -5.07 -9.45 -11.12
C ASP A 119 -4.40 -10.39 -12.14
N ALA A 120 -5.06 -11.51 -12.46
CA ALA A 120 -4.54 -12.51 -13.39
C ALA A 120 -4.50 -12.01 -14.85
N ASP A 121 -5.36 -11.05 -15.20
CA ASP A 121 -5.45 -10.48 -16.55
C ASP A 121 -4.48 -9.29 -16.72
N GLY A 122 -3.73 -8.94 -15.67
CA GLY A 122 -2.79 -7.83 -15.66
C GLY A 122 -3.43 -6.47 -15.31
N THR A 123 -4.71 -6.44 -14.95
CA THR A 123 -5.42 -5.22 -14.56
C THR A 123 -5.02 -4.81 -13.15
N VAL A 124 -4.69 -3.54 -12.95
CA VAL A 124 -4.38 -3.01 -11.62
C VAL A 124 -5.64 -2.99 -10.76
N VAL A 125 -5.66 -3.80 -9.70
CA VAL A 125 -6.75 -3.85 -8.71
C VAL A 125 -6.40 -3.12 -7.41
N LEU A 126 -5.11 -2.92 -7.12
CA LEU A 126 -4.67 -1.98 -6.12
C LEU A 126 -3.45 -1.19 -6.61
N PRO A 127 -3.34 0.09 -6.22
CA PRO A 127 -4.26 0.82 -5.36
C PRO A 127 -5.60 1.12 -6.07
N GLU A 128 -6.66 1.21 -5.28
CA GLU A 128 -7.98 1.62 -5.73
C GLU A 128 -8.00 3.13 -5.98
N PRO A 129 -8.77 3.60 -6.98
CA PRO A 129 -9.12 5.00 -7.08
C PRO A 129 -9.77 5.48 -5.78
N ALA A 130 -9.40 6.66 -5.29
CA ALA A 130 -10.01 7.24 -4.10
C ALA A 130 -11.53 7.48 -4.23
N THR A 131 -12.08 7.41 -5.45
CA THR A 131 -13.53 7.47 -5.73
C THR A 131 -14.28 6.18 -5.42
N SER A 132 -13.59 5.05 -5.20
CA SER A 132 -14.24 3.76 -4.90
C SER A 132 -14.71 3.63 -3.44
N ALA A 133 -14.47 4.65 -2.60
CA ALA A 133 -14.88 4.70 -1.20
C ALA A 133 -16.10 5.62 -0.94
N LEU A 134 -16.83 6.01 -2.00
CA LEU A 134 -18.09 6.75 -1.93
C LEU A 134 -19.28 5.85 -2.29
#